data_AF-A0A441VJ75-F1
#
_entry.id   AF-A0A441VJ75-F1
#
_cell.length_a   1.000
_cell.length_b   1.000
_cell.length_c   1.000
_cell.angle_alpha   90.00
_cell.angle_beta   90.00
_cell.angle_gamma   90.00
#
_symmetry.space_group_name_H-M   'P 1'
#
loop_
_entity.id
_entity.type
_entity.pdbx_description
1 polymer ?
#
loop_
_entity_poly.entity_id
_entity_poly.type
_entity_poly.pdbx_seq_one_letter_code
_entity_poly.pdbx_strand_id
1 'polypeptide(L)'
;PVDILISPDADQIERARVVQALGLDLPLWQQYLRFLWAALHGDLGESYVYNEPAIRVILQRLPATLELAVSAILIAIVVGVPLGLYAGLRPDGILSRVIMTVSILGFSLPTFWVGLVLIMFFGVQLGWLPSGGRGQTAELFGVQWAFLTKDGLAHLILPAVNLALFDACLILRLTRAGVAEVLPLDFVKFARAKGLKESRVIGVHVSKNIMIPVVTIIGLEFGSIVAFSVVTESVFSWPGMGKLIIDSINVLDRPIITAYLMAIVAFFVIINLVVDLTYTALDPRVRLQGEGP
;
A
#
# COMPACT_ATOMS: atom_id res chain seq x y z
N PRO A 1 13.92 -29.29 5.48
CA PRO A 1 14.43 -27.90 5.24
C PRO A 1 15.71 -27.88 4.42
N VAL A 2 16.61 -28.79 4.78
CA VAL A 2 17.93 -29.00 4.18
C VAL A 2 17.81 -29.50 2.73
N ASP A 3 16.81 -30.33 2.45
CA ASP A 3 16.64 -31.03 1.17
C ASP A 3 16.29 -30.12 -0.03
N ILE A 4 16.03 -28.83 0.20
CA ILE A 4 15.72 -27.83 -0.84
C ILE A 4 16.85 -26.81 -1.00
N LEU A 5 17.62 -26.59 0.06
CA LEU A 5 18.82 -25.74 0.05
C LEU A 5 20.04 -26.46 -0.49
N ILE A 6 19.95 -27.77 -0.59
CA ILE A 6 21.03 -28.64 -0.97
C ILE A 6 20.59 -29.41 -2.20
N SER A 7 21.47 -29.49 -3.20
CA SER A 7 21.21 -30.25 -4.42
C SER A 7 20.68 -31.64 -4.05
N PRO A 8 19.64 -32.15 -4.75
CA PRO A 8 19.17 -33.53 -4.55
C PRO A 8 20.31 -34.54 -4.60
N ASP A 9 21.34 -34.24 -5.40
CA ASP A 9 22.54 -35.07 -5.65
C ASP A 9 23.65 -34.88 -4.60
N ALA A 10 23.50 -33.98 -3.62
CA ALA A 10 24.53 -33.72 -2.63
C ALA A 10 24.71 -34.88 -1.66
N ASP A 11 25.97 -35.18 -1.35
CA ASP A 11 26.38 -36.26 -0.47
C ASP A 11 25.90 -36.01 0.99
N GLN A 12 25.69 -37.08 1.76
CA GLN A 12 25.23 -37.00 3.15
C GLN A 12 26.15 -36.15 4.03
N ILE A 13 27.46 -36.15 3.73
CA ILE A 13 28.46 -35.36 4.46
C ILE A 13 28.25 -33.86 4.21
N GLU A 14 27.90 -33.47 2.98
CA GLU A 14 27.63 -32.07 2.62
C GLU A 14 26.33 -31.60 3.28
N ARG A 15 25.31 -32.47 3.29
CA ARG A 15 24.05 -32.23 4.02
C ARG A 15 24.27 -31.96 5.51
N ALA A 16 25.05 -32.81 6.18
CA ALA A 16 25.36 -32.66 7.59
C ALA A 16 26.15 -31.36 7.87
N ARG A 17 27.08 -30.98 6.98
CA ARG A 17 27.84 -29.74 7.09
C ARG A 17 26.94 -28.50 7.03
N VAL A 18 26.02 -28.46 6.09
CA VAL A 18 25.08 -27.33 5.93
C VAL A 18 24.09 -27.26 7.10
N VAL A 19 23.59 -28.40 7.57
CA VAL A 19 22.74 -28.47 8.79
C VAL A 19 23.42 -27.82 9.97
N GLN A 20 24.68 -28.18 10.20
CA GLN A 20 25.46 -27.69 11.33
C GLN A 20 25.86 -26.22 11.16
N ALA A 21 26.22 -25.80 9.94
CA ALA A 21 26.55 -24.40 9.63
C ALA A 21 25.35 -23.47 9.83
N LEU A 22 24.14 -23.92 9.49
CA LEU A 22 22.89 -23.17 9.69
C LEU A 22 22.32 -23.34 11.11
N GLY A 23 22.96 -24.13 11.98
CA GLY A 23 22.48 -24.41 13.34
C GLY A 23 21.13 -25.13 13.39
N LEU A 24 20.77 -25.85 12.33
CA LEU A 24 19.49 -26.57 12.21
C LEU A 24 19.46 -27.84 13.08
N ASP A 25 20.61 -28.28 13.57
CA ASP A 25 20.81 -29.37 14.54
C ASP A 25 20.46 -28.99 15.99
N LEU A 26 20.36 -27.68 16.27
CA LEU A 26 20.12 -27.19 17.62
C LEU A 26 18.65 -27.31 18.04
N PRO A 27 18.35 -27.41 19.35
CA PRO A 27 16.99 -27.27 19.85
C PRO A 27 16.34 -25.95 19.40
N LEU A 28 15.04 -25.97 19.08
CA LEU A 28 14.31 -24.81 18.55
C LEU A 28 14.46 -23.54 19.41
N TRP A 29 14.48 -23.69 20.73
CA TRP A 29 14.66 -22.55 21.64
C TRP A 29 16.04 -21.90 21.50
N GLN A 30 17.09 -22.66 21.21
CA GLN A 30 18.43 -22.11 20.95
C GLN A 30 18.49 -21.40 19.61
N GLN A 31 17.87 -21.98 18.57
CA GLN A 31 17.75 -21.33 17.26
C GLN A 31 17.03 -19.98 17.40
N TYR A 32 15.94 -19.95 18.16
CA TYR A 32 15.18 -18.73 18.42
C TYR A 32 15.97 -17.68 19.20
N LEU A 33 16.69 -18.05 20.27
CA LEU A 33 17.52 -17.11 21.02
C LEU A 33 18.68 -16.54 20.20
N ARG A 34 19.32 -17.36 19.36
CA ARG A 34 20.35 -16.90 18.43
C ARG A 34 19.79 -15.90 17.41
N PHE A 35 18.63 -16.22 16.85
CA PHE A 35 17.91 -15.33 15.96
C PHE A 35 17.56 -14.01 16.64
N LEU A 36 16.99 -14.04 17.85
CA LEU A 36 16.66 -12.81 18.60
C LEU A 36 17.90 -11.95 18.85
N TRP A 37 19.01 -12.57 19.26
CA TRP A 37 20.26 -11.86 19.47
C TRP A 37 20.76 -11.19 18.18
N ALA A 38 20.76 -11.91 17.06
CA ALA A 38 21.14 -11.37 15.75
C ALA A 38 20.19 -10.24 15.31
N ALA A 39 18.87 -10.44 15.45
CA ALA A 39 17.85 -9.48 15.07
C ALA A 39 17.96 -8.16 15.84
N LEU A 40 18.30 -8.21 17.13
CA LEU A 40 18.58 -7.02 17.94
C LEU A 40 19.80 -6.22 17.44
N HIS A 41 20.71 -6.86 16.72
CA HIS A 41 21.87 -6.22 16.07
C HIS A 41 21.60 -5.88 14.60
N GLY A 42 20.37 -6.06 14.11
CA GLY A 42 19.99 -5.78 12.73
C GLY A 42 20.38 -6.87 11.73
N ASP A 43 20.66 -8.09 12.20
CA ASP A 43 20.92 -9.25 11.34
C ASP A 43 19.71 -10.20 11.37
N LEU A 44 19.00 -10.30 10.24
CA LEU A 44 17.84 -11.19 10.06
C LEU A 44 18.19 -12.43 9.24
N GLY A 45 19.48 -12.70 9.08
CA GLY A 45 20.03 -13.80 8.32
C GLY A 45 20.33 -13.45 6.86
N GLU A 46 21.03 -14.37 6.22
CA GLU A 46 21.39 -14.28 4.80
C GLU A 46 20.40 -15.08 3.96
N SER A 47 19.96 -14.48 2.85
CA SER A 47 19.13 -15.16 1.87
C SER A 47 19.87 -16.35 1.26
N TYR A 48 19.17 -17.48 1.18
CA TYR A 48 19.72 -18.68 0.55
C TYR A 48 19.80 -18.59 -0.98
N VAL A 49 18.92 -17.78 -1.58
CA VAL A 49 18.84 -17.65 -3.04
C VAL A 49 19.72 -16.52 -3.55
N TYR A 50 19.70 -15.37 -2.86
CA TYR A 50 20.42 -14.17 -3.27
C TYR A 50 21.84 -14.11 -2.69
N ASN A 51 22.15 -14.93 -1.67
CA ASN A 51 23.43 -14.93 -0.98
C ASN A 51 23.84 -13.52 -0.49
N GLU A 52 22.84 -12.77 -0.01
CA GLU A 52 22.94 -11.42 0.52
C GLU A 52 22.13 -11.32 1.82
N PRO A 53 22.45 -10.37 2.72
CA PRO A 53 21.65 -10.11 3.92
C PRO A 53 20.18 -9.86 3.57
N ALA A 54 19.25 -10.55 4.22
CA ALA A 54 17.83 -10.51 3.90
C ALA A 54 17.25 -9.09 3.93
N ILE A 55 17.68 -8.26 4.90
CA ILE A 55 17.30 -6.84 4.98
C ILE A 55 17.69 -6.08 3.73
N ARG A 56 18.90 -6.32 3.19
CA ARG A 56 19.40 -5.62 2.00
C ARG A 56 18.53 -5.94 0.80
N VAL A 57 18.16 -7.22 0.62
CA VAL A 57 17.26 -7.66 -0.46
C VAL A 57 15.90 -6.97 -0.33
N ILE A 58 15.34 -6.89 0.88
CA ILE A 58 14.06 -6.20 1.13
C ILE A 58 14.16 -4.71 0.80
N LEU A 59 15.21 -4.03 1.26
CA LEU A 59 15.43 -2.60 1.00
C LEU A 59 15.60 -2.28 -0.48
N GLN A 60 16.15 -3.21 -1.28
CA GLN A 60 16.22 -3.04 -2.74
C GLN A 60 14.84 -3.13 -3.42
N ARG A 61 13.88 -3.85 -2.83
CA ARG A 61 12.52 -4.01 -3.37
C ARG A 61 11.53 -2.97 -2.85
N LEU A 62 11.77 -2.43 -1.66
CA LEU A 62 10.94 -1.43 -1.00
C LEU A 62 10.58 -0.23 -1.88
N PRO A 63 11.50 0.40 -2.64
CA PRO A 63 11.17 1.53 -3.51
C PRO A 63 10.08 1.21 -4.53
N ALA A 64 10.06 -0.01 -5.08
CA ALA A 64 9.05 -0.42 -6.04
C ALA A 64 7.66 -0.45 -5.40
N THR A 65 7.54 -1.02 -4.20
CA THR A 65 6.27 -1.07 -3.46
C THR A 65 5.81 0.32 -3.04
N LEU A 66 6.74 1.19 -2.62
CA LEU A 66 6.42 2.57 -2.25
C LEU A 66 5.93 3.40 -3.45
N GLU A 67 6.56 3.29 -4.61
CA GLU A 67 6.08 3.95 -5.84
C GLU A 67 4.65 3.57 -6.15
N LEU A 68 4.37 2.27 -6.05
CA LEU A 68 3.07 1.72 -6.34
C LEU A 68 2.02 2.21 -5.34
N ALA A 69 2.34 2.18 -4.04
CA ALA A 69 1.45 2.65 -2.97
C ALA A 69 1.14 4.14 -3.10
N VAL A 70 2.16 4.98 -3.30
CA VAL A 70 1.99 6.43 -3.47
C VAL A 70 1.14 6.72 -4.71
N SER A 71 1.42 6.06 -5.84
CA SER A 71 0.68 6.27 -7.08
C SER A 71 -0.79 5.86 -6.94
N ALA A 72 -1.05 4.72 -6.29
CA ALA A 72 -2.40 4.24 -6.03
C ALA A 72 -3.20 5.23 -5.17
N ILE A 73 -2.62 5.69 -4.06
CA ILE A 73 -3.26 6.67 -3.18
C ILE A 73 -3.50 8.01 -3.89
N LEU A 74 -2.55 8.50 -4.69
CA LEU A 74 -2.74 9.73 -5.46
C LEU A 74 -3.92 9.60 -6.43
N ILE A 75 -4.02 8.50 -7.17
CA ILE A 75 -5.16 8.23 -8.05
C ILE A 75 -6.45 8.16 -7.23
N ALA A 76 -6.43 7.46 -6.10
CA ALA A 76 -7.59 7.31 -5.23
C ALA A 76 -8.09 8.65 -4.67
N ILE A 77 -7.19 9.56 -4.32
CA ILE A 77 -7.54 10.92 -3.87
C ILE A 77 -8.10 11.75 -5.03
N VAL A 78 -7.38 11.78 -6.16
CA VAL A 78 -7.74 12.59 -7.35
C VAL A 78 -9.09 12.16 -7.93
N VAL A 79 -9.45 10.88 -7.81
CA VAL A 79 -10.74 10.36 -8.30
C VAL A 79 -11.79 10.35 -7.19
N GLY A 80 -11.46 9.78 -6.03
CA GLY A 80 -12.41 9.53 -4.95
C GLY A 80 -12.95 10.80 -4.31
N VAL A 81 -12.08 11.76 -3.98
CA VAL A 81 -12.51 13.00 -3.30
C VAL A 81 -13.43 13.84 -4.20
N PRO A 82 -13.09 14.15 -5.47
CA PRO A 82 -13.97 14.94 -6.32
C PRO A 82 -15.31 14.26 -6.62
N LEU A 83 -15.30 12.95 -6.90
CA LEU A 83 -16.53 12.21 -7.16
C LEU A 83 -17.42 12.12 -5.92
N GLY A 84 -16.82 11.91 -4.74
CA GLY A 84 -17.53 11.88 -3.46
C GLY A 84 -18.11 13.23 -3.09
N LEU A 85 -17.34 14.30 -3.29
CA LEU A 85 -17.79 15.68 -3.09
C LEU A 85 -18.97 16.01 -4.01
N TYR A 86 -18.86 15.66 -5.29
CA TYR A 86 -19.94 15.86 -6.25
C TYR A 86 -21.21 15.07 -5.87
N ALA A 87 -21.07 13.78 -5.55
CA ALA A 87 -22.17 12.91 -5.19
C ALA A 87 -22.88 13.35 -3.89
N GLY A 88 -22.12 13.89 -2.93
CA GLY A 88 -22.65 14.45 -1.68
C GLY A 88 -23.36 15.79 -1.85
N LEU A 89 -22.87 16.65 -2.74
CA LEU A 89 -23.51 17.95 -3.01
C LEU A 89 -24.78 17.82 -3.85
N ARG A 90 -24.91 16.76 -4.67
CA ARG A 90 -26.08 16.51 -5.53
C ARG A 90 -26.60 15.07 -5.35
N PRO A 91 -27.13 14.71 -4.17
CA PRO A 91 -27.51 13.33 -3.85
C PRO A 91 -28.61 12.76 -4.75
N ASP A 92 -29.55 13.60 -5.20
CA ASP A 92 -30.69 13.16 -6.01
C ASP A 92 -30.41 13.09 -7.52
N GLY A 93 -29.23 13.57 -7.95
CA GLY A 93 -28.86 13.59 -9.36
C GLY A 93 -28.60 12.19 -9.91
N ILE A 94 -28.98 11.95 -11.17
CA ILE A 94 -28.72 10.69 -11.88
C ILE A 94 -27.23 10.34 -11.84
N LEU A 95 -26.36 11.33 -12.07
CA LEU A 95 -24.91 11.12 -12.04
C LEU A 95 -24.42 10.67 -10.65
N SER A 96 -24.97 11.22 -9.56
CA SER A 96 -24.64 10.76 -8.19
C SER A 96 -25.05 9.31 -7.97
N ARG A 97 -26.25 8.93 -8.44
CA ARG A 97 -26.71 7.54 -8.38
C ARG A 97 -25.80 6.60 -9.16
N VAL A 98 -25.41 6.96 -10.38
CA VAL A 98 -24.49 6.18 -11.23
C VAL A 98 -23.12 6.03 -10.56
N ILE A 99 -22.52 7.14 -10.10
CA ILE A 99 -21.23 7.13 -9.39
C ILE A 99 -21.27 6.15 -8.22
N MET A 100 -22.37 6.15 -7.47
CA MET A 100 -22.52 5.32 -6.28
C MET A 100 -22.76 3.86 -6.61
N THR A 101 -23.56 3.56 -7.63
CA THR A 101 -23.71 2.20 -8.15
C THR A 101 -22.38 1.64 -8.64
N VAL A 102 -21.61 2.42 -9.41
CA VAL A 102 -20.27 2.02 -9.87
C VAL A 102 -19.33 1.81 -8.68
N SER A 103 -19.38 2.66 -7.65
CA SER A 103 -18.53 2.50 -6.47
C SER A 103 -18.81 1.21 -5.67
N ILE A 104 -20.06 0.73 -5.70
CA ILE A 104 -20.44 -0.55 -5.06
C ILE A 104 -19.86 -1.71 -5.88
N LEU A 105 -20.02 -1.67 -7.20
CA LEU A 105 -19.45 -2.68 -8.10
C LEU A 105 -17.93 -2.75 -8.00
N GLY A 106 -17.25 -1.60 -8.02
CA GLY A 106 -15.79 -1.53 -7.89
C GLY A 106 -15.27 -2.11 -6.58
N PHE A 107 -16.03 -2.00 -5.50
CA PHE A 107 -15.69 -2.59 -4.20
C PHE A 107 -15.98 -4.10 -4.12
N SER A 108 -16.95 -4.61 -4.88
CA SER A 108 -17.35 -6.03 -4.83
C SER A 108 -16.46 -6.97 -5.65
N LEU A 109 -15.64 -6.44 -6.54
CA LEU A 109 -14.81 -7.25 -7.43
C LEU A 109 -13.47 -7.61 -6.75
N PRO A 110 -13.00 -8.87 -6.84
CA PRO A 110 -11.68 -9.23 -6.36
C PRO A 110 -10.58 -8.46 -7.09
N THR A 111 -9.61 -7.92 -6.35
CA THR A 111 -8.52 -7.08 -6.90
C THR A 111 -7.66 -7.81 -7.93
N PHE A 112 -7.40 -9.11 -7.76
CA PHE A 112 -6.68 -9.90 -8.77
C PHE A 112 -7.46 -10.00 -10.08
N TRP A 113 -8.79 -10.16 -10.00
CA TRP A 113 -9.65 -10.30 -11.17
C TRP A 113 -9.69 -9.00 -11.97
N VAL A 114 -9.84 -7.87 -11.27
CA VAL A 114 -9.74 -6.54 -11.88
C VAL A 114 -8.39 -6.36 -12.56
N GLY A 115 -7.30 -6.75 -11.90
CA GLY A 115 -5.95 -6.71 -12.49
C GLY A 115 -5.84 -7.52 -13.78
N LEU A 116 -6.35 -8.75 -13.81
CA LEU A 116 -6.36 -9.59 -15.00
C LEU A 116 -7.19 -8.99 -16.14
N VAL A 117 -8.35 -8.39 -15.84
CA VAL A 117 -9.19 -7.70 -16.84
C VAL A 117 -8.47 -6.46 -17.39
N LEU A 118 -7.82 -5.68 -16.52
CA LEU A 118 -7.02 -4.53 -16.92
C LEU A 118 -5.89 -4.95 -17.87
N ILE A 119 -5.17 -6.02 -17.55
CA ILE A 119 -4.12 -6.58 -18.43
C ILE A 119 -4.71 -7.03 -19.76
N MET A 120 -5.79 -7.81 -19.75
CA MET A 120 -6.42 -8.34 -20.96
C MET A 120 -6.89 -7.21 -21.89
N PHE A 121 -7.56 -6.20 -21.33
CA PHE A 121 -8.15 -5.13 -22.13
C PHE A 121 -7.11 -4.11 -22.58
N PHE A 122 -6.33 -3.53 -21.65
CA PHE A 122 -5.40 -2.45 -21.98
C PHE A 122 -4.06 -2.95 -22.50
N GLY A 123 -3.60 -4.12 -22.05
CA GLY A 123 -2.33 -4.70 -22.47
C GLY A 123 -2.42 -5.58 -23.69
N VAL A 124 -3.38 -6.50 -23.73
CA VAL A 124 -3.45 -7.49 -24.81
C VAL A 124 -4.33 -7.03 -25.98
N GLN A 125 -5.56 -6.59 -25.71
CA GLN A 125 -6.50 -6.23 -26.78
C GLN A 125 -6.18 -4.88 -27.41
N LEU A 126 -5.96 -3.85 -26.58
CA LEU A 126 -5.67 -2.50 -27.05
C LEU A 126 -4.19 -2.25 -27.33
N GLY A 127 -3.29 -2.96 -26.64
CA GLY A 127 -1.85 -2.74 -26.74
C GLY A 127 -1.39 -1.35 -26.27
N TRP A 128 -2.17 -0.69 -25.41
CA TRP A 128 -1.89 0.67 -24.95
C TRP A 128 -0.84 0.72 -23.84
N LEU A 129 -0.86 -0.27 -22.95
CA LEU A 129 -0.03 -0.31 -21.75
C LEU A 129 0.63 -1.69 -21.62
N PRO A 130 1.83 -1.79 -21.06
CA PRO A 130 2.49 -3.07 -20.82
C PRO A 130 1.71 -3.92 -19.80
N SER A 131 1.76 -5.24 -19.97
CA SER A 131 1.03 -6.20 -19.12
C SER A 131 1.70 -6.50 -17.78
N GLY A 132 2.98 -6.15 -17.61
CA GLY A 132 3.69 -6.35 -16.36
C GLY A 132 5.18 -6.01 -16.41
N GLY A 133 5.84 -6.05 -15.25
CA GLY A 133 7.20 -5.59 -15.04
C GLY A 133 7.25 -4.17 -14.47
N ARG A 134 8.45 -3.58 -14.39
CA ARG A 134 8.69 -2.21 -13.87
C ARG A 134 9.26 -1.25 -14.91
N GLY A 135 9.43 -1.72 -16.15
CA GLY A 135 10.06 -0.95 -17.22
C GLY A 135 11.48 -0.49 -16.88
N GLN A 136 11.95 0.52 -17.61
CA GLN A 136 13.20 1.22 -17.33
C GLN A 136 13.08 2.07 -16.07
N THR A 137 14.07 2.00 -15.18
CA THR A 137 14.16 2.87 -14.00
C THR A 137 15.27 3.89 -14.18
N ALA A 138 15.15 5.04 -13.50
CA ALA A 138 16.22 6.01 -13.39
C ALA A 138 16.61 6.17 -11.91
N GLU A 139 17.88 6.48 -11.70
CA GLU A 139 18.42 6.66 -10.36
C GLU A 139 18.16 8.08 -9.85
N LEU A 140 17.63 8.18 -8.63
CA LEU A 140 17.48 9.43 -7.90
C LEU A 140 17.76 9.16 -6.41
N PHE A 141 18.69 9.93 -5.84
CA PHE A 141 19.18 9.77 -4.46
C PHE A 141 19.72 8.35 -4.16
N GLY A 142 20.39 7.70 -5.12
CA GLY A 142 20.91 6.33 -4.93
C GLY A 142 19.87 5.22 -5.01
N VAL A 143 18.63 5.55 -5.39
CA VAL A 143 17.50 4.62 -5.47
C VAL A 143 16.92 4.62 -6.88
N GLN A 144 16.53 3.43 -7.36
CA GLN A 144 15.95 3.25 -8.69
C GLN A 144 14.43 3.48 -8.66
N TRP A 145 13.97 4.42 -9.49
CA TRP A 145 12.57 4.82 -9.57
C TRP A 145 12.03 4.66 -11.01
N ALA A 146 10.86 4.04 -11.14
CA ALA A 146 10.14 3.84 -12.39
C ALA A 146 9.38 5.11 -12.83
N PHE A 147 8.88 5.92 -11.90
CA PHE A 147 8.08 7.10 -12.27
C PHE A 147 8.88 8.20 -13.00
N LEU A 148 10.21 8.11 -12.96
CA LEU A 148 11.13 9.05 -13.62
C LEU A 148 11.26 8.80 -15.13
N THR A 149 10.86 7.64 -15.62
CA THR A 149 10.94 7.30 -17.04
C THR A 149 9.55 7.15 -17.64
N LYS A 150 9.42 7.41 -18.94
CA LYS A 150 8.13 7.20 -19.65
C LYS A 150 7.73 5.73 -19.67
N ASP A 151 8.71 4.84 -19.82
CA ASP A 151 8.50 3.40 -19.85
C ASP A 151 8.07 2.87 -18.48
N GLY A 152 8.75 3.28 -17.40
CA GLY A 152 8.37 2.92 -16.04
C GLY A 152 7.00 3.46 -15.63
N LEU A 153 6.64 4.69 -16.05
CA LEU A 153 5.28 5.21 -15.89
C LEU A 153 4.23 4.36 -16.60
N ALA A 154 4.49 3.91 -17.83
CA ALA A 154 3.57 3.03 -18.56
C ALA A 154 3.32 1.70 -17.81
N HIS A 155 4.38 1.13 -17.22
CA HIS A 155 4.30 -0.08 -16.39
C HIS A 155 3.59 0.15 -15.05
N LEU A 156 3.63 1.37 -14.53
CA LEU A 156 3.05 1.72 -13.23
C LEU A 156 1.53 1.95 -13.29
N ILE A 157 0.99 2.42 -14.43
CA ILE A 157 -0.41 2.84 -14.54
C ILE A 157 -1.39 1.72 -14.18
N LEU A 158 -1.30 0.55 -14.81
CA LEU A 158 -2.26 -0.53 -14.58
C LEU A 158 -2.24 -1.07 -13.14
N PRO A 159 -1.09 -1.41 -12.53
CA PRO A 159 -1.06 -1.87 -11.15
C PRO A 159 -1.49 -0.77 -10.17
N ALA A 160 -1.14 0.49 -10.42
CA ALA A 160 -1.56 1.61 -9.56
C ALA A 160 -3.08 1.83 -9.63
N VAL A 161 -3.68 1.77 -10.83
CA VAL A 161 -5.13 1.85 -11.02
C VAL A 161 -5.83 0.66 -10.36
N ASN A 162 -5.26 -0.54 -10.44
CA ASN A 162 -5.83 -1.73 -9.82
C ASN A 162 -5.98 -1.59 -8.30
N LEU A 163 -4.94 -1.08 -7.63
CA LEU A 163 -4.98 -0.80 -6.19
C LEU A 163 -5.89 0.40 -5.89
N ALA A 164 -5.74 1.49 -6.65
CA ALA A 164 -6.49 2.72 -6.43
C ALA A 164 -8.01 2.54 -6.57
N LEU A 165 -8.49 1.57 -7.34
CA LEU A 165 -9.93 1.39 -7.57
C LEU A 165 -10.69 1.17 -6.26
N PHE A 166 -10.18 0.31 -5.39
CA PHE A 166 -10.79 0.00 -4.10
C PHE A 166 -10.80 1.23 -3.19
N ASP A 167 -9.64 1.87 -3.05
CA ASP A 167 -9.45 3.05 -2.20
C ASP A 167 -10.24 4.25 -2.71
N ALA A 168 -10.30 4.46 -4.02
CA ALA A 168 -11.10 5.51 -4.64
C ALA A 168 -12.58 5.32 -4.29
N CYS A 169 -13.10 4.10 -4.34
CA CYS A 169 -14.48 3.80 -3.96
C CYS A 169 -14.73 4.06 -2.47
N LEU A 170 -13.78 3.69 -1.61
CA LEU A 170 -13.87 3.91 -0.18
C LEU A 170 -13.84 5.41 0.16
N ILE A 171 -12.84 6.14 -0.33
CA ILE A 171 -12.68 7.59 -0.16
C ILE A 171 -13.90 8.34 -0.71
N LEU A 172 -14.42 7.93 -1.86
CA LEU A 172 -15.62 8.50 -2.45
C LEU A 172 -16.83 8.40 -1.53
N ARG A 173 -17.11 7.20 -1.00
CA ARG A 173 -18.25 6.98 -0.09
C ARG A 173 -18.09 7.75 1.20
N LEU A 174 -16.89 7.78 1.77
CA LEU A 174 -16.58 8.53 2.98
C LEU A 174 -16.75 10.03 2.75
N THR A 175 -16.22 10.56 1.66
CA THR A 175 -16.35 11.97 1.28
C THR A 175 -17.82 12.34 1.07
N ARG A 176 -18.59 11.50 0.37
CA ARG A 176 -20.04 11.71 0.21
C ARG A 176 -20.76 11.78 1.55
N ALA A 177 -20.49 10.82 2.44
CA ALA A 177 -21.13 10.76 3.76
C ALA A 177 -20.78 12.01 4.59
N GLY A 178 -19.51 12.40 4.61
CA GLY A 178 -19.07 13.62 5.29
C GLY A 178 -19.74 14.88 4.74
N VAL A 179 -19.91 14.98 3.41
CA VAL A 179 -20.64 16.12 2.83
C VAL A 179 -22.09 16.13 3.29
N ALA A 180 -22.77 14.98 3.26
CA ALA A 180 -24.16 14.88 3.70
C ALA A 180 -24.36 15.25 5.17
N GLU A 181 -23.38 14.96 6.03
CA GLU A 181 -23.38 15.32 7.44
C GLU A 181 -23.06 16.80 7.68
N VAL A 182 -22.09 17.37 6.94
CA VAL A 182 -21.61 18.74 7.16
C VAL A 182 -22.51 19.80 6.52
N LEU A 183 -23.12 19.51 5.36
CA LEU A 183 -23.95 20.46 4.63
C LEU A 183 -25.13 21.07 5.42
N PRO A 184 -25.87 20.31 6.26
CA PRO A 184 -26.99 20.84 7.03
C PRO A 184 -26.58 21.63 8.30
N LEU A 185 -25.29 21.68 8.65
CA LEU A 185 -24.82 22.33 9.87
C LEU A 185 -24.95 23.86 9.80
N ASP A 186 -25.22 24.48 10.95
CA ASP A 186 -25.59 25.90 11.02
C ASP A 186 -24.46 26.85 10.60
N PHE A 187 -23.19 26.48 10.79
CA PHE A 187 -22.07 27.29 10.32
C PHE A 187 -22.02 27.38 8.78
N VAL A 188 -22.48 26.34 8.07
CA VAL A 188 -22.58 26.33 6.60
C VAL A 188 -23.73 27.23 6.15
N LYS A 189 -24.89 27.13 6.81
CA LYS A 189 -26.04 28.02 6.55
C LYS A 189 -25.68 29.48 6.81
N PHE A 190 -25.00 29.76 7.91
CA PHE A 190 -24.53 31.10 8.27
C PHE A 190 -23.54 31.65 7.24
N ALA A 191 -22.59 30.83 6.79
CA ALA A 191 -21.65 31.20 5.73
C ALA A 191 -22.37 31.59 4.42
N ARG A 192 -23.39 30.83 4.03
CA ARG A 192 -24.25 31.16 2.87
C ARG A 192 -25.06 32.44 3.10
N ALA A 193 -25.66 32.62 4.27
CA ALA A 193 -26.44 33.82 4.62
C ALA A 193 -25.58 35.10 4.62
N LYS A 194 -24.28 34.97 4.91
CA LYS A 194 -23.29 36.07 4.80
C LYS A 194 -22.95 36.43 3.34
N GLY A 195 -23.49 35.72 2.35
CA GLY A 195 -23.27 35.99 0.93
C GLY A 195 -21.95 35.42 0.39
N LEU A 196 -21.32 34.45 1.08
CA LEU A 196 -20.13 33.79 0.57
C LEU A 196 -20.45 33.00 -0.70
N LYS A 197 -19.57 33.08 -1.71
CA LYS A 197 -19.67 32.28 -2.94
C LYS A 197 -19.70 30.79 -2.61
N GLU A 198 -20.55 30.02 -3.30
CA GLU A 198 -20.72 28.58 -3.06
C GLU A 198 -19.40 27.81 -3.17
N SER A 199 -18.49 28.20 -4.07
CA SER A 199 -17.15 27.60 -4.17
C SER A 199 -16.30 27.77 -2.92
N ARG A 200 -16.43 28.90 -2.20
CA ARG A 200 -15.76 29.15 -0.93
C ARG A 200 -16.43 28.40 0.21
N VAL A 201 -17.77 28.31 0.21
CA VAL A 201 -18.52 27.48 1.17
C VAL A 201 -18.07 26.03 1.07
N ILE A 202 -18.04 25.48 -0.15
CA ILE A 202 -17.61 24.10 -0.39
C ILE A 202 -16.13 23.94 -0.01
N GLY A 203 -15.22 24.70 -0.63
CA GLY A 203 -13.78 24.46 -0.48
C GLY A 203 -13.22 24.74 0.92
N VAL A 204 -13.77 25.71 1.66
CA VAL A 204 -13.23 26.10 2.98
C VAL A 204 -14.06 25.57 4.13
N HIS A 205 -15.39 25.60 4.04
CA HIS A 205 -16.26 25.24 5.17
C HIS A 205 -16.67 23.78 5.14
N VAL A 206 -17.02 23.22 3.97
CA VAL A 206 -17.40 21.81 3.86
C VAL A 206 -16.16 20.92 3.74
N SER A 207 -15.32 21.14 2.73
CA SER A 207 -14.14 20.32 2.44
C SER A 207 -13.18 20.24 3.63
N LYS A 208 -12.91 21.34 4.33
CA LYS A 208 -12.00 21.29 5.49
C LYS A 208 -12.48 20.37 6.61
N ASN A 209 -13.79 20.28 6.86
CA ASN A 209 -14.34 19.42 7.90
C ASN A 209 -14.36 17.95 7.47
N ILE A 210 -14.72 17.65 6.22
CA ILE A 210 -14.74 16.28 5.72
C ILE A 210 -13.33 15.71 5.49
N MET A 211 -12.32 16.56 5.28
CA MET A 211 -10.94 16.10 5.06
C MET A 211 -10.32 15.47 6.30
N ILE A 212 -10.82 15.77 7.52
CA ILE A 212 -10.29 15.19 8.76
C ILE A 212 -10.40 13.65 8.72
N PRO A 213 -11.61 13.04 8.60
CA PRO A 213 -11.72 11.58 8.51
C PRO A 213 -11.13 11.00 7.22
N VAL A 214 -11.15 11.76 6.12
CA VAL A 214 -10.59 11.31 4.82
C VAL A 214 -9.07 11.13 4.91
N VAL A 215 -8.35 12.07 5.52
CA VAL A 215 -6.88 11.97 5.69
C VAL A 215 -6.50 10.79 6.57
N THR A 216 -7.24 10.55 7.66
CA THR A 216 -7.00 9.39 8.54
C THR A 216 -7.09 8.08 7.76
N ILE A 217 -8.15 7.92 6.98
CA ILE A 217 -8.37 6.73 6.18
C ILE A 217 -7.31 6.59 5.08
N ILE A 218 -6.93 7.67 4.40
CA ILE A 218 -5.83 7.65 3.43
C ILE A 218 -4.53 7.14 4.06
N GLY A 219 -4.21 7.58 5.28
CA GLY A 219 -3.02 7.14 5.99
C GLY A 219 -3.05 5.64 6.34
N LEU A 220 -4.20 5.14 6.80
CA LEU A 220 -4.38 3.72 7.09
C LEU A 220 -4.30 2.87 5.82
N GLU A 221 -4.96 3.29 4.73
CA GLU A 221 -4.93 2.56 3.46
C GLU A 221 -3.55 2.59 2.82
N PHE A 222 -2.79 3.68 2.96
CA PHE A 222 -1.40 3.71 2.50
C PHE A 222 -0.57 2.59 3.17
N GLY A 223 -0.69 2.41 4.49
CA GLY A 223 -0.03 1.32 5.20
C GLY A 223 -0.53 -0.06 4.79
N SER A 224 -1.84 -0.19 4.55
CA SER A 224 -2.47 -1.40 4.03
C SER A 224 -1.88 -1.79 2.66
N ILE A 225 -1.76 -0.85 1.72
CA ILE A 225 -1.20 -1.12 0.39
C ILE A 225 0.27 -1.55 0.48
N VAL A 226 1.09 -0.87 1.30
CA VAL A 226 2.50 -1.25 1.45
C VAL A 226 2.65 -2.67 2.00
N ALA A 227 1.75 -3.10 2.89
CA ALA A 227 1.77 -4.43 3.47
C ALA A 227 1.13 -5.52 2.58
N PHE A 228 0.09 -5.18 1.82
CA PHE A 228 -0.80 -6.14 1.16
C PHE A 228 -0.87 -5.97 -0.36
N SER A 229 0.04 -5.23 -1.00
CA SER A 229 0.16 -5.13 -2.47
C SER A 229 0.58 -6.45 -3.15
N VAL A 230 0.93 -7.48 -2.38
CA VAL A 230 1.41 -8.81 -2.80
C VAL A 230 0.69 -9.36 -4.03
N VAL A 231 -0.64 -9.34 -4.02
CA VAL A 231 -1.46 -9.90 -5.09
C VAL A 231 -1.30 -9.09 -6.38
N THR A 232 -1.42 -7.77 -6.29
CA THR A 232 -1.23 -6.87 -7.45
C THR A 232 0.20 -6.98 -7.99
N GLU A 233 1.20 -6.98 -7.11
CA GLU A 233 2.60 -7.10 -7.55
C GLU A 233 2.88 -8.43 -8.26
N SER A 234 2.28 -9.52 -7.78
CA SER A 234 2.39 -10.83 -8.42
C SER A 234 1.72 -10.85 -9.80
N VAL A 235 0.47 -10.35 -9.90
CA VAL A 235 -0.31 -10.32 -11.15
C VAL A 235 0.39 -9.49 -12.23
N PHE A 236 0.90 -8.31 -11.87
CA PHE A 236 1.61 -7.42 -12.80
C PHE A 236 3.11 -7.70 -12.87
N SER A 237 3.62 -8.76 -12.24
CA SER A 237 5.06 -9.05 -12.16
C SER A 237 5.92 -7.85 -11.70
N TRP A 238 5.34 -6.99 -10.86
CA TRP A 238 6.00 -5.83 -10.29
C TRP A 238 7.05 -6.30 -9.27
N PRO A 239 8.33 -5.91 -9.38
CA PRO A 239 9.43 -6.42 -8.57
C PRO A 239 9.51 -5.70 -7.21
N GLY A 240 8.40 -5.70 -6.46
CA GLY A 240 8.30 -5.15 -5.12
C GLY A 240 8.46 -6.19 -4.01
N MET A 241 8.26 -5.75 -2.77
CA MET A 241 8.39 -6.59 -1.58
C MET A 241 7.32 -7.67 -1.54
N GLY A 242 6.11 -7.34 -2.01
CA GLY A 242 4.99 -8.27 -2.01
C GLY A 242 5.21 -9.43 -2.98
N LYS A 243 5.77 -9.17 -4.16
CA LYS A 243 6.22 -10.26 -5.04
C LYS A 243 7.40 -11.04 -4.44
N LEU A 244 8.37 -10.35 -3.82
CA LEU A 244 9.53 -10.98 -3.19
C LEU A 244 9.13 -12.03 -2.15
N ILE A 245 8.12 -11.77 -1.32
CA ILE A 245 7.69 -12.75 -0.31
C ILE A 245 7.10 -14.01 -0.94
N ILE A 246 6.31 -13.88 -2.01
CA ILE A 246 5.74 -15.04 -2.73
C ILE A 246 6.86 -15.86 -3.38
N ASP A 247 7.79 -15.20 -4.06
CA ASP A 247 8.95 -15.86 -4.66
C ASP A 247 9.76 -16.61 -3.59
N SER A 248 9.97 -15.98 -2.42
CA SER A 248 10.70 -16.55 -1.29
C SER A 248 9.98 -17.73 -0.63
N ILE A 249 8.65 -17.71 -0.55
CA ILE A 249 7.84 -18.82 -0.05
C ILE A 249 7.98 -20.04 -0.96
N ASN A 250 7.92 -19.83 -2.28
CA ASN A 250 8.00 -20.93 -3.25
C ASN A 250 9.35 -21.65 -3.21
N VAL A 251 10.43 -20.92 -2.93
CA VAL A 251 11.80 -21.47 -2.82
C VAL A 251 12.26 -21.70 -1.37
N LEU A 252 11.36 -21.50 -0.40
CA LEU A 252 11.61 -21.67 1.04
C LEU A 252 12.81 -20.87 1.59
N ASP A 253 12.99 -19.65 1.09
CA ASP A 253 13.97 -18.68 1.63
C ASP A 253 13.47 -18.07 2.95
N ARG A 254 13.70 -18.81 4.05
CA ARG A 254 13.23 -18.46 5.39
C ARG A 254 13.80 -17.16 5.95
N PRO A 255 15.09 -16.82 5.74
CA PRO A 255 15.63 -15.53 6.14
C PRO A 255 14.86 -14.37 5.53
N ILE A 256 14.57 -14.41 4.22
CA ILE A 256 13.75 -13.37 3.59
C ILE A 256 12.32 -13.36 4.14
N ILE A 257 11.68 -14.52 4.30
CA ILE A 257 10.31 -14.59 4.85
C ILE A 257 10.25 -13.95 6.24
N THR A 258 11.18 -14.30 7.12
CA THR A 258 11.24 -13.76 8.49
C THR A 258 11.52 -12.27 8.48
N ALA A 259 12.50 -11.83 7.69
CA ALA A 259 12.87 -10.43 7.57
C ALA A 259 11.72 -9.59 7.01
N TYR A 260 10.98 -10.11 6.03
CA TYR A 260 9.81 -9.45 5.44
C TYR A 260 8.69 -9.28 6.46
N LEU A 261 8.36 -10.33 7.22
CA LEU A 261 7.32 -10.25 8.26
C LEU A 261 7.68 -9.22 9.34
N MET A 262 8.94 -9.20 9.78
CA MET A 262 9.42 -8.19 10.74
C MET A 262 9.38 -6.79 10.16
N ALA A 263 9.82 -6.61 8.91
CA ALA A 263 9.81 -5.33 8.22
C ALA A 263 8.38 -4.80 8.10
N ILE A 264 7.41 -5.62 7.68
CA ILE A 264 6.01 -5.20 7.58
C ILE A 264 5.43 -4.78 8.93
N VAL A 265 5.68 -5.55 10.00
CA VAL A 265 5.20 -5.17 11.33
C VAL A 265 5.80 -3.84 11.75
N ALA A 266 7.11 -3.64 11.55
CA ALA A 266 7.77 -2.38 11.84
C ALA A 266 7.21 -1.21 11.01
N PHE A 267 7.03 -1.41 9.70
CA PHE A 267 6.42 -0.42 8.79
C PHE A 267 5.00 -0.06 9.22
N PHE A 268 4.18 -1.05 9.56
CA PHE A 268 2.80 -0.82 9.99
C PHE A 268 2.73 -0.01 11.29
N VAL A 269 3.60 -0.32 12.28
CA VAL A 269 3.71 0.46 13.52
C VAL A 269 4.16 1.90 13.22
N ILE A 270 5.16 2.09 12.35
CA ILE A 270 5.66 3.42 11.97
C ILE A 270 4.55 4.22 11.27
N ILE A 271 3.82 3.62 10.33
CA ILE A 271 2.76 4.31 9.60
C ILE A 271 1.63 4.71 10.54
N ASN A 272 1.18 3.82 11.42
CA ASN A 272 0.15 4.16 12.42
C ASN A 272 0.63 5.29 13.33
N LEU A 273 1.88 5.25 13.81
CA LEU A 273 2.45 6.34 14.59
C LEU A 273 2.44 7.67 13.82
N VAL A 274 2.81 7.66 12.54
CA VAL A 274 2.76 8.87 11.69
C VAL A 274 1.33 9.37 11.51
N VAL A 275 0.35 8.47 11.34
CA VAL A 275 -1.07 8.82 11.22
C VAL A 275 -1.58 9.44 12.52
N ASP A 276 -1.28 8.84 13.67
CA ASP A 276 -1.69 9.34 14.98
C ASP A 276 -1.09 10.72 15.29
N LEU A 277 0.18 10.93 14.94
CA LEU A 277 0.84 12.23 15.05
C LEU A 277 0.22 13.26 14.10
N THR A 278 -0.08 12.88 12.86
CA THR A 278 -0.73 13.74 11.87
C THR A 278 -2.13 14.13 12.33
N TYR A 279 -2.88 13.17 12.88
CA TYR A 279 -4.20 13.41 13.47
C TYR A 279 -4.13 14.43 14.62
N THR A 280 -3.18 14.25 15.54
CA THR A 280 -2.95 15.18 16.65
C THR A 280 -2.58 16.58 16.17
N ALA A 281 -1.86 16.70 15.06
CA ALA A 281 -1.51 18.00 14.46
C ALA A 281 -2.70 18.65 13.72
N LEU A 282 -3.56 17.86 13.07
CA LEU A 282 -4.69 18.33 12.28
C LEU A 282 -5.94 18.64 13.12
N ASP A 283 -6.15 17.94 14.24
CA ASP A 283 -7.28 18.17 15.13
C ASP A 283 -6.86 18.86 16.45
N PRO A 284 -7.00 20.19 16.56
CA PRO A 284 -6.72 20.92 17.79
C PRO A 284 -7.67 20.59 18.94
N ARG A 285 -8.76 19.84 18.72
CA ARG A 285 -9.71 19.44 19.77
C ARG A 285 -9.17 18.31 20.64
N VAL A 286 -8.27 17.47 20.11
CA VAL A 286 -7.57 16.41 20.88
C VAL A 286 -6.70 17.04 21.97
N ARG A 287 -6.09 18.21 21.70
CA ARG A 287 -5.33 18.99 22.69
C ARG A 287 -6.18 19.47 23.87
N LEU A 288 -7.47 19.73 23.66
CA LEU A 288 -8.37 20.26 24.70
C LEU A 288 -8.92 19.18 25.65
N GLN A 289 -8.78 17.89 25.32
CA GLN A 289 -9.17 16.79 26.23
C GLN A 289 -8.07 16.41 27.23
N GLY A 290 -6.82 16.84 26.99
CA GLY A 290 -5.72 16.71 27.95
C GLY A 290 -5.66 17.81 29.01
N GLU A 291 -6.46 18.87 28.84
CA GLU A 291 -6.63 19.97 29.79
C GLU A 291 -8.09 20.00 30.28
N GLY A 292 -8.50 18.94 30.98
CA GLY A 292 -9.66 18.95 31.88
C GLY A 292 -9.18 19.13 33.33
N PRO A 293 -9.92 19.89 34.16
CA PRO A 293 -9.50 20.36 35.49
C PRO A 293 -9.18 19.26 36.51
#